data_AF-Q39CH4-F1
#
_entry.id   AF-Q39CH4-F1
#
_cell.length_a   1.000
_cell.length_b   1.000
_cell.length_c   1.000
_cell.angle_alpha   90.00
_cell.angle_beta   90.00
_cell.angle_gamma   90.00
#
_symmetry.space_group_name_H-M   'P 1'
#
loop_
_entity.id
_entity.type
_entity.pdbx_description
1 polymer ?
#
loop_
_entity_poly.entity_id
_entity_poly.type
_entity_poly.pdbx_seq_one_letter_code
_entity_poly.pdbx_strand_id
1 'polypeptide(L)'
;MNEPHLLIDAGNSRIKWALADAQRTLVETGAFGHTRDGGADPDWSTLPRPRGAWISNVAGADVAARLDTLLDARWPGLPRTTIRSRHTQCGVTNGYTTPDQLGSDRWAGLIGAHAAFPGEHLLIATFGTATTLEALRADGRFTGGLIAPGWALMMRALGTHTAQLPTLTTDIASGLLAGAQAEPFQVDTPRSLSAGCLYAQAGLIERAWRDLADAWQAPVRLVLAGGAADDVARALTLPHTRHDALILSGLALIAAEAAAATAAQA
;
A
#
# COMPACT_ATOMS: atom_id res chain seq x y z
N MET A 1 -28.08 -0.58 -14.28
CA MET A 1 -26.72 -0.14 -13.90
C MET A 1 -26.09 -1.30 -13.16
N ASN A 2 -24.88 -1.73 -13.54
CA ASN A 2 -24.19 -2.79 -12.79
C ASN A 2 -23.82 -2.25 -11.41
N GLU A 3 -24.24 -2.97 -10.36
CA GLU A 3 -23.92 -2.63 -8.96
C GLU A 3 -22.38 -2.57 -8.77
N PRO A 4 -21.87 -1.59 -8.00
CA PRO A 4 -20.43 -1.42 -7.79
C PRO A 4 -19.84 -2.56 -6.94
N HIS A 5 -18.53 -2.73 -7.01
CA HIS A 5 -17.80 -3.56 -6.05
C HIS A 5 -17.30 -2.73 -4.88
N LEU A 6 -17.40 -3.28 -3.66
CA LEU A 6 -16.71 -2.72 -2.50
C LEU A 6 -15.31 -3.33 -2.43
N LEU A 7 -14.29 -2.49 -2.41
CA LEU A 7 -12.89 -2.87 -2.36
C LEU A 7 -12.33 -2.47 -1.00
N ILE A 8 -11.68 -3.39 -0.30
CA ILE A 8 -11.16 -3.15 1.05
C ILE A 8 -9.71 -3.62 1.12
N ASP A 9 -8.83 -2.71 1.51
CA ASP A 9 -7.44 -2.96 1.86
C ASP A 9 -7.25 -2.80 3.37
N ALA A 10 -7.18 -3.92 4.09
CA ALA A 10 -7.03 -3.96 5.54
C ALA A 10 -5.57 -4.23 5.94
N GLY A 11 -4.86 -3.14 6.21
CA GLY A 11 -3.47 -3.17 6.68
C GLY A 11 -3.35 -3.07 8.21
N ASN A 12 -2.11 -3.23 8.70
CA ASN A 12 -1.74 -3.25 10.14
C ASN A 12 -1.92 -1.90 10.89
N SER A 13 -2.48 -0.88 10.25
CA SER A 13 -2.68 0.43 10.88
C SER A 13 -3.99 1.06 10.45
N ARG A 14 -4.28 1.04 9.16
CA ARG A 14 -5.51 1.58 8.58
C ARG A 14 -6.17 0.57 7.67
N ILE A 15 -7.48 0.68 7.57
CA ILE A 15 -8.30 0.01 6.55
C ILE A 15 -8.70 1.09 5.57
N LYS A 16 -8.35 0.90 4.30
CA LYS A 16 -8.78 1.75 3.18
C LYS A 16 -9.87 1.03 2.43
N TRP A 17 -10.83 1.78 1.89
CA TRP A 17 -11.90 1.21 1.10
C TRP A 17 -12.27 2.12 -0.07
N ALA A 18 -12.86 1.53 -1.10
CA ALA A 18 -13.48 2.24 -2.20
C ALA A 18 -14.68 1.50 -2.76
N LEU A 19 -15.65 2.23 -3.32
CA LEU A 19 -16.58 1.65 -4.29
C LEU A 19 -16.01 1.83 -5.69
N ALA A 20 -15.96 0.74 -6.45
CA ALA A 20 -15.59 0.74 -7.85
C ALA A 20 -16.81 0.46 -8.72
N ASP A 21 -17.05 1.30 -9.72
CA ASP A 21 -18.09 1.07 -10.73
C ASP A 21 -17.71 -0.06 -11.71
N ALA A 22 -18.57 -0.33 -12.68
CA ALA A 22 -18.34 -1.37 -13.69
C ALA A 22 -17.15 -1.07 -14.63
N GLN A 23 -16.74 0.19 -14.73
CA GLN A 23 -15.57 0.64 -15.49
C GLN A 23 -14.27 0.54 -14.65
N ARG A 24 -14.38 0.15 -13.37
CA ARG A 24 -13.32 0.10 -12.36
C ARG A 24 -12.89 1.48 -11.86
N THR A 25 -13.69 2.51 -12.10
CA THR A 25 -13.46 3.85 -11.54
C THR A 25 -13.79 3.84 -10.06
N LEU A 26 -12.89 4.35 -9.23
CA LEU A 26 -13.15 4.53 -7.80
C LEU A 26 -14.04 5.76 -7.62
N VAL A 27 -15.31 5.56 -7.29
CA VAL A 27 -16.32 6.64 -7.22
C VAL A 27 -16.50 7.21 -5.81
N GLU A 28 -16.21 6.40 -4.80
CA GLU A 28 -16.26 6.75 -3.38
C GLU A 28 -15.05 6.10 -2.72
N THR A 29 -14.39 6.80 -1.79
CA THR A 29 -13.22 6.28 -1.08
C THR A 29 -13.23 6.72 0.38
N GLY A 30 -12.62 5.93 1.25
CA GLY A 30 -12.42 6.32 2.64
C GLY A 30 -11.36 5.48 3.32
N ALA A 31 -11.01 5.88 4.54
CA ALA A 31 -10.10 5.14 5.39
C ALA A 31 -10.47 5.31 6.87
N PHE A 32 -10.20 4.29 7.67
CA PHE A 32 -10.41 4.30 9.11
C PHE A 32 -9.34 3.45 9.81
N GLY A 33 -9.20 3.59 11.13
CA GLY A 33 -8.24 2.78 11.91
C GLY A 33 -8.60 1.30 11.90
N HIS A 34 -7.61 0.41 11.84
CA HIS A 34 -7.88 -1.04 11.88
C HIS A 34 -8.39 -1.54 13.24
N THR A 35 -8.07 -0.85 14.33
CA THR A 35 -8.71 -0.98 15.65
C THR A 35 -9.75 0.12 15.87
N ARG A 36 -10.68 -0.09 16.82
CA ARG A 36 -11.69 0.91 17.20
C ARG A 36 -11.07 2.16 17.84
N ASP A 37 -9.94 1.99 18.51
CA ASP A 37 -9.20 3.11 19.10
C ASP A 37 -8.51 3.98 18.03
N GLY A 38 -8.38 3.47 16.80
CA GLY A 38 -7.75 4.16 15.68
C GLY A 38 -8.67 5.12 14.91
N GLY A 39 -9.89 5.37 15.40
CA GLY A 39 -10.85 6.30 14.78
C GLY A 39 -12.26 5.73 14.71
N ALA A 40 -13.22 6.57 14.30
CA ALA A 40 -14.60 6.17 14.12
C ALA A 40 -14.75 5.08 13.04
N ASP A 41 -15.77 4.24 13.20
CA ASP A 41 -16.20 3.30 12.17
C ASP A 41 -16.63 4.06 10.89
N PRO A 42 -16.48 3.47 9.70
CA PRO A 42 -16.85 4.13 8.46
C PRO A 42 -18.36 4.33 8.37
N ASP A 43 -18.79 5.53 7.98
CA ASP A 43 -20.19 5.77 7.63
C ASP A 43 -20.45 5.36 6.18
N TRP A 44 -21.10 4.20 6.00
CA TRP A 44 -21.52 3.70 4.70
C TRP A 44 -23.02 3.91 4.44
N SER A 45 -23.73 4.65 5.30
CA SER A 45 -25.19 4.76 5.27
C SER A 45 -25.75 5.36 3.98
N THR A 46 -24.99 6.23 3.32
CA THR A 46 -25.34 6.87 2.04
C THR A 46 -24.94 6.06 0.81
N LEU A 47 -24.09 5.05 0.98
CA LEU A 47 -23.55 4.28 -0.14
C LEU A 47 -24.56 3.27 -0.70
N PRO A 48 -24.62 3.08 -2.03
CA PRO A 48 -25.45 2.04 -2.64
C PRO A 48 -25.00 0.64 -2.20
N ARG A 49 -25.89 -0.36 -2.29
CA ARG A 49 -25.51 -1.75 -2.04
C ARG A 49 -24.52 -2.21 -3.12
N PRO A 50 -23.32 -2.69 -2.74
CA PRO A 50 -22.39 -3.26 -3.69
C PRO A 50 -22.81 -4.68 -4.09
N ARG A 51 -22.36 -5.12 -5.25
CA ARG A 51 -22.52 -6.50 -5.75
C ARG A 51 -21.83 -7.53 -4.86
N GLY A 52 -20.71 -7.13 -4.26
CA GLY A 52 -19.87 -7.96 -3.40
C GLY A 52 -18.65 -7.18 -2.94
N ALA A 53 -18.05 -7.64 -1.85
CA ALA A 53 -16.83 -7.09 -1.27
C ALA A 53 -15.60 -7.92 -1.67
N TRP A 54 -14.55 -7.24 -2.11
CA TRP A 54 -13.24 -7.81 -2.42
C TRP A 54 -12.22 -7.26 -1.42
N ILE A 55 -11.62 -8.17 -0.65
CA ILE A 55 -10.89 -7.82 0.56
C ILE A 55 -9.46 -8.34 0.46
N SER A 56 -8.49 -7.45 0.56
CA SER A 56 -7.13 -7.77 0.99
C SER A 56 -7.06 -7.57 2.50
N ASN A 57 -6.66 -8.59 3.26
CA ASN A 57 -6.48 -8.46 4.70
C ASN A 57 -5.16 -9.09 5.14
N VAL A 58 -4.24 -8.24 5.57
CA VAL A 58 -2.95 -8.62 6.16
C VAL A 58 -2.85 -8.29 7.65
N ALA A 59 -3.94 -7.79 8.25
CA ALA A 59 -4.01 -7.36 9.64
C ALA A 59 -4.55 -8.45 10.61
N GLY A 60 -4.83 -9.65 10.09
CA GLY A 60 -5.17 -10.82 10.90
C GLY A 60 -6.67 -11.02 11.13
N ALA A 61 -6.99 -12.02 11.97
CA ALA A 61 -8.34 -12.52 12.18
C ALA A 61 -9.26 -11.52 12.88
N ASP A 62 -8.75 -10.75 13.86
CA ASP A 62 -9.56 -9.77 14.60
C ASP A 62 -10.07 -8.66 13.68
N VAL A 63 -9.24 -8.22 12.73
CA VAL A 63 -9.64 -7.25 11.70
C VAL A 63 -10.63 -7.86 10.71
N ALA A 64 -10.48 -9.14 10.36
CA ALA A 64 -11.46 -9.85 9.54
C ALA A 64 -12.85 -9.86 10.22
N ALA A 65 -12.90 -10.26 11.49
CA ALA A 65 -14.15 -10.30 12.26
C ALA A 65 -14.80 -8.90 12.44
N ARG A 66 -13.98 -7.86 12.59
CA ARG A 66 -14.48 -6.47 12.60
C ARG A 66 -15.10 -6.09 11.26
N LEU A 67 -14.42 -6.37 10.15
CA LEU A 67 -14.95 -6.11 8.82
C LEU A 67 -16.25 -6.87 8.58
N ASP A 68 -16.32 -8.12 8.99
CA ASP A 68 -17.54 -8.92 8.89
C ASP A 68 -18.69 -8.26 9.65
N THR A 69 -18.47 -7.83 10.88
CA THR A 69 -19.47 -7.13 11.70
C THR A 69 -19.96 -5.84 11.02
N LEU A 70 -19.06 -5.01 10.50
CA LEU A 70 -19.40 -3.76 9.81
C LEU A 70 -20.20 -4.01 8.53
N LEU A 71 -19.76 -5.00 7.74
CA LEU A 71 -20.41 -5.37 6.48
C LEU A 71 -21.79 -6.00 6.71
N ASP A 72 -21.94 -6.87 7.71
CA ASP A 72 -23.24 -7.47 8.06
C ASP A 72 -24.22 -6.43 8.60
N ALA A 73 -23.76 -5.47 9.39
CA ALA A 73 -24.59 -4.38 9.88
C ALA A 73 -25.11 -3.48 8.74
N ARG A 74 -24.28 -3.22 7.73
CA ARG A 74 -24.65 -2.33 6.61
C ARG A 74 -25.37 -3.05 5.46
N TRP A 75 -24.87 -4.22 5.07
CA TRP A 75 -25.35 -4.99 3.93
C TRP A 75 -25.43 -6.49 4.29
N PRO A 76 -26.49 -6.93 4.99
CA PRO A 76 -26.69 -8.34 5.31
C PRO A 76 -26.60 -9.24 4.08
N GLY A 77 -25.89 -10.36 4.20
CA GLY A 77 -25.72 -11.35 3.12
C GLY A 77 -24.91 -10.86 1.91
N LEU A 78 -24.14 -9.77 2.05
CA LEU A 78 -23.23 -9.31 0.99
C LEU A 78 -22.16 -10.39 0.71
N PRO A 79 -22.02 -10.89 -0.53
CA PRO A 79 -20.94 -11.81 -0.88
C PRO A 79 -19.56 -11.19 -0.64
N ARG A 80 -18.63 -11.97 -0.07
CA ARG A 80 -17.28 -11.52 0.27
C ARG A 80 -16.23 -12.46 -0.32
N THR A 81 -15.19 -11.88 -0.91
CA THR A 81 -14.03 -12.60 -1.39
C THR A 81 -12.78 -12.01 -0.76
N THR A 82 -12.14 -12.75 0.14
CA THR A 82 -10.79 -12.43 0.62
C THR A 82 -9.77 -12.96 -0.37
N ILE A 83 -9.00 -12.07 -0.97
CA ILE A 83 -7.99 -12.44 -1.96
C ILE A 83 -6.73 -13.00 -1.29
N ARG A 84 -6.01 -13.82 -2.03
CA ARG A 84 -4.63 -14.24 -1.75
C ARG A 84 -3.80 -14.02 -3.00
N SER A 85 -2.50 -13.91 -2.82
CA SER A 85 -1.55 -13.91 -3.94
C SER A 85 -1.64 -15.22 -4.72
N ARG A 86 -1.42 -15.12 -6.03
CA ARG A 86 -1.47 -16.24 -6.98
C ARG A 86 -0.17 -16.29 -7.77
N HIS A 87 0.06 -17.41 -8.47
CA HIS A 87 1.20 -17.56 -9.37
C HIS A 87 1.11 -16.59 -10.57
N THR A 88 -0.07 -16.51 -11.20
CA THR A 88 -0.38 -15.56 -12.28
C THR A 88 -1.78 -15.00 -12.09
N GLN A 89 -1.96 -13.71 -12.33
CA GLN A 89 -3.26 -13.05 -12.29
C GLN A 89 -3.20 -11.68 -12.95
N CYS A 90 -4.23 -11.28 -13.70
CA CYS A 90 -4.38 -9.92 -14.24
C CYS A 90 -3.13 -9.41 -15.00
N GLY A 91 -2.47 -10.28 -15.77
CA GLY A 91 -1.25 -9.96 -16.52
C GLY A 91 0.05 -9.96 -15.69
N VAL A 92 -0.04 -10.14 -14.37
CA VAL A 92 1.13 -10.19 -13.48
C VAL A 92 1.53 -11.63 -13.17
N THR A 93 2.84 -11.90 -13.19
CA THR A 93 3.44 -13.17 -12.74
C THR A 93 4.21 -12.96 -11.44
N ASN A 94 3.91 -13.76 -10.43
CA ASN A 94 4.51 -13.69 -9.10
C ASN A 94 5.83 -14.45 -9.05
N GLY A 95 6.95 -13.74 -8.87
CA GLY A 95 8.28 -14.33 -8.80
C GLY A 95 8.71 -14.84 -7.42
N TYR A 96 7.84 -14.89 -6.42
CA TYR A 96 8.16 -15.59 -5.17
C TYR A 96 8.32 -17.10 -5.40
N THR A 97 9.25 -17.72 -4.69
CA THR A 97 9.44 -19.19 -4.69
C THR A 97 8.15 -19.91 -4.30
N THR A 98 7.43 -19.36 -3.33
CA THR A 98 6.11 -19.81 -2.89
C THR A 98 5.12 -18.66 -3.10
N PRO A 99 4.41 -18.60 -4.25
CA PRO A 99 3.62 -17.44 -4.63
C PRO A 99 2.59 -16.99 -3.59
N ASP A 100 1.95 -17.93 -2.89
CA ASP A 100 0.92 -17.69 -1.88
C ASP A 100 1.43 -17.06 -0.56
N GLN A 101 2.75 -16.99 -0.37
CA GLN A 101 3.37 -16.30 0.77
C GLN A 101 3.49 -14.79 0.57
N LEU A 102 3.30 -14.28 -0.65
CA LEU A 102 3.27 -12.83 -0.88
C LEU A 102 2.01 -12.24 -0.24
N GLY A 103 2.17 -11.15 0.52
CA GLY A 103 1.04 -10.41 1.10
C GLY A 103 0.00 -10.02 0.04
N SER A 104 -1.29 -10.18 0.37
CA SER A 104 -2.38 -9.92 -0.57
C SER A 104 -2.44 -8.44 -1.00
N ASP A 105 -2.02 -7.54 -0.12
CA ASP A 105 -1.91 -6.11 -0.35
C ASP A 105 -0.81 -5.79 -1.38
N ARG A 106 0.37 -6.39 -1.21
CA ARG A 106 1.49 -6.29 -2.15
C ARG A 106 1.13 -6.88 -3.51
N TRP A 107 0.42 -8.00 -3.52
CA TRP A 107 -0.06 -8.61 -4.76
C TRP A 107 -1.05 -7.72 -5.52
N ALA A 108 -2.07 -7.20 -4.84
CA ALA A 108 -3.00 -6.26 -5.45
C ALA A 108 -2.28 -4.97 -5.89
N GLY A 109 -1.33 -4.46 -5.10
CA GLY A 109 -0.51 -3.31 -5.46
C GLY A 109 0.28 -3.52 -6.76
N LEU A 110 0.88 -4.69 -6.95
CA LEU A 110 1.58 -5.07 -8.20
C LEU A 110 0.65 -5.07 -9.41
N ILE A 111 -0.55 -5.66 -9.27
CA ILE A 111 -1.56 -5.68 -10.34
C ILE A 111 -2.03 -4.26 -10.68
N GLY A 112 -2.30 -3.44 -9.67
CA GLY A 112 -2.66 -2.04 -9.88
C GLY A 112 -1.57 -1.25 -10.59
N ALA A 113 -0.30 -1.48 -10.22
CA ALA A 113 0.84 -0.80 -10.82
C ALA A 113 1.08 -1.23 -12.28
N HIS A 114 1.00 -2.53 -12.56
CA HIS A 114 1.13 -3.06 -13.92
C HIS A 114 0.07 -2.46 -14.86
N ALA A 115 -1.18 -2.33 -14.39
CA ALA A 115 -2.24 -1.73 -15.17
C ALA A 115 -2.11 -0.20 -15.33
N ALA A 116 -1.58 0.50 -14.32
CA ALA A 116 -1.40 1.94 -14.36
C ALA A 116 -0.22 2.38 -15.25
N PHE A 117 0.81 1.54 -15.37
CA PHE A 117 2.04 1.82 -16.10
C PHE A 117 2.39 0.67 -17.07
N PRO A 118 1.56 0.43 -18.10
CA PRO A 118 1.76 -0.70 -19.01
C PRO A 118 3.09 -0.58 -19.78
N GLY A 119 3.83 -1.68 -19.86
CA GLY A 119 5.08 -1.74 -20.63
C GLY A 119 6.28 -1.04 -19.97
N GLU A 120 6.18 -0.63 -18.70
CA GLU A 120 7.28 0.01 -17.97
C GLU A 120 7.88 -0.90 -16.89
N HIS A 121 9.19 -0.81 -16.67
CA HIS A 121 9.83 -1.39 -15.48
C HIS A 121 9.55 -0.51 -14.27
N LEU A 122 9.07 -1.09 -13.16
CA LEU A 122 8.65 -0.35 -11.98
C LEU A 122 9.45 -0.76 -10.75
N LEU A 123 9.84 0.25 -9.96
CA LEU A 123 10.13 0.11 -8.53
C LEU A 123 8.98 0.77 -7.78
N ILE A 124 8.16 -0.02 -7.09
CA ILE A 124 6.99 0.47 -6.35
C ILE A 124 7.38 0.57 -4.88
N ALA A 125 7.45 1.78 -4.34
CA ALA A 125 7.72 2.04 -2.94
C ALA A 125 6.43 2.43 -2.21
N THR A 126 5.99 1.58 -1.29
CA THR A 126 4.79 1.82 -0.48
C THR A 126 5.17 2.09 0.97
N PHE A 127 4.73 3.22 1.51
CA PHE A 127 5.04 3.68 2.87
C PHE A 127 3.84 3.52 3.81
N GLY A 128 3.87 2.47 4.62
CA GLY A 128 2.87 2.21 5.67
C GLY A 128 3.55 1.93 7.01
N THR A 129 2.99 0.97 7.76
CA THR A 129 3.62 0.44 8.98
C THR A 129 5.02 -0.12 8.68
N ALA A 130 5.11 -0.86 7.58
CA ALA A 130 6.36 -1.21 6.91
C ALA A 130 6.48 -0.36 5.64
N THR A 131 7.72 -0.18 5.19
CA THR A 131 8.01 0.24 3.83
C THR A 131 8.28 -1.01 3.01
N THR A 132 7.58 -1.15 1.88
CA THR A 132 7.84 -2.23 0.93
C THR A 132 8.31 -1.66 -0.39
N LEU A 133 9.27 -2.35 -1.01
CA LEU A 133 9.73 -2.09 -2.36
C LEU A 133 9.42 -3.30 -3.22
N GLU A 134 8.75 -3.09 -4.36
CA GLU A 134 8.45 -4.16 -5.31
C GLU A 134 9.11 -3.88 -6.66
N ALA A 135 9.87 -4.86 -7.18
CA ALA A 135 10.49 -4.79 -8.49
C ALA A 135 9.61 -5.53 -9.51
N LEU A 136 9.05 -4.80 -10.47
CA LEU A 136 8.12 -5.32 -11.48
C LEU A 136 8.67 -5.02 -12.89
N ARG A 137 8.83 -6.06 -13.72
CA ARG A 137 9.27 -5.89 -15.11
C ARG A 137 8.10 -5.41 -16.00
N ALA A 138 8.45 -4.84 -17.15
CA ALA A 138 7.52 -4.32 -18.15
C ALA A 138 6.55 -5.38 -18.70
N ASP A 139 6.96 -6.65 -18.67
CA ASP A 139 6.17 -7.82 -19.06
C ASP A 139 5.23 -8.31 -17.95
N GLY A 140 5.13 -7.61 -16.82
CA GLY A 140 4.28 -8.00 -15.68
C GLY A 140 4.94 -9.00 -14.74
N ARG A 141 6.22 -9.36 -14.91
CA ARG A 141 6.91 -10.26 -13.96
C ARG A 141 7.40 -9.51 -12.73
N PHE A 142 6.81 -9.81 -11.57
CA PHE A 142 7.35 -9.42 -10.27
C PHE A 142 8.62 -10.23 -10.00
N THR A 143 9.77 -9.58 -9.79
CA THR A 143 11.08 -10.27 -9.62
C THR A 143 11.51 -10.40 -8.17
N GLY A 144 10.76 -9.84 -7.24
CA GLY A 144 11.08 -9.82 -5.82
C GLY A 144 10.91 -8.43 -5.21
N GLY A 145 11.01 -8.35 -3.89
CA GLY A 145 10.82 -7.11 -3.17
C GLY A 145 11.54 -7.09 -1.84
N LEU A 146 11.60 -5.91 -1.24
CA LEU A 146 12.22 -5.65 0.05
C LEU A 146 11.17 -5.20 1.06
N ILE A 147 11.36 -5.56 2.32
CA ILE A 147 10.53 -5.08 3.44
C ILE A 147 11.46 -4.46 4.47
N ALA A 148 11.16 -3.23 4.88
CA ALA A 148 11.85 -2.52 5.95
C ALA A 148 10.82 -1.91 6.91
N PRO A 149 11.18 -1.59 8.16
CA PRO A 149 10.31 -0.82 9.04
C PRO A 149 9.94 0.52 8.39
N GLY A 150 8.68 0.95 8.50
CA GLY A 150 8.25 2.25 8.00
C GLY A 150 8.80 3.39 8.86
N TRP A 151 8.73 4.63 8.37
CA TRP A 151 9.30 5.79 9.05
C TRP A 151 8.82 5.96 10.50
N ALA A 152 7.49 5.91 10.71
CA ALA A 152 6.88 5.97 12.04
C ALA A 152 7.33 4.80 12.95
N LEU A 153 7.45 3.60 12.38
CA LEU A 153 7.86 2.41 13.12
C LEU A 153 9.33 2.47 13.54
N MET A 154 10.23 2.97 12.68
CA MET A 154 11.64 3.18 13.01
C MET A 154 11.79 4.15 14.20
N MET A 155 11.12 5.30 14.13
CA MET A 155 11.16 6.29 15.21
C MET A 155 10.58 5.75 16.52
N ARG A 156 9.44 5.05 16.43
CA ARG A 156 8.83 4.40 17.59
C ARG A 156 9.73 3.32 18.19
N ALA A 157 10.38 2.50 17.37
CA ALA A 157 11.28 1.45 17.86
C ALA A 157 12.43 2.06 18.67
N LEU A 158 13.05 3.12 18.18
CA LEU A 158 14.11 3.85 18.90
C LEU A 158 13.61 4.48 20.21
N GLY A 159 12.46 5.17 20.18
CA GLY A 159 11.89 5.80 21.38
C GLY A 159 11.40 4.82 22.45
N THR A 160 11.09 3.57 22.07
CA THR A 160 10.61 2.54 23.01
C THR A 160 11.71 1.62 23.53
N HIS A 161 12.79 1.42 22.76
CA HIS A 161 13.88 0.49 23.10
C HIS A 161 15.16 1.20 23.54
N THR A 162 15.13 2.51 23.80
CA THR A 162 16.26 3.26 24.33
C THR A 162 15.83 4.14 25.50
N ALA A 163 16.77 4.44 26.41
CA ALA A 163 16.45 5.14 27.65
C ALA A 163 16.19 6.66 27.48
N GLN A 164 16.73 7.27 26.43
CA GLN A 164 16.79 8.74 26.30
C GLN A 164 16.19 9.27 24.99
N LEU A 165 15.86 8.42 24.01
CA LEU A 165 15.28 8.91 22.76
C LEU A 165 13.78 9.17 22.92
N PRO A 166 13.26 10.27 22.37
CA PRO A 166 11.83 10.55 22.40
C PRO A 166 11.06 9.60 21.48
N THR A 167 9.80 9.33 21.83
CA THR A 167 8.84 8.78 20.87
C THR A 167 8.27 9.92 20.05
N LEU A 168 8.55 9.94 18.75
CA LEU A 168 8.05 10.97 17.83
C LEU A 168 6.92 10.42 16.95
N THR A 169 5.90 11.25 16.73
CA THR A 169 4.90 11.03 15.67
C THR A 169 5.43 11.59 14.35
N THR A 170 4.84 11.13 13.24
CA THR A 170 5.17 11.65 11.90
C THR A 170 4.93 13.15 11.81
N ASP A 171 3.82 13.66 12.36
CA ASP A 171 3.50 15.10 12.27
C ASP A 171 4.54 15.98 12.98
N ILE A 172 5.06 15.53 14.13
CA ILE A 172 6.13 16.23 14.85
C ILE A 172 7.43 16.15 14.06
N ALA A 173 7.77 14.96 13.57
CA ALA A 173 8.99 14.74 12.77
C ALA A 173 8.98 15.59 11.48
N SER A 174 7.88 15.60 10.74
CA SER A 174 7.69 16.41 9.54
C SER A 174 7.82 17.90 9.85
N GLY A 175 7.19 18.38 10.93
CA GLY A 175 7.29 19.79 11.35
C GLY A 175 8.72 20.19 11.74
N LEU A 176 9.46 19.31 12.42
CA LEU A 176 10.85 19.53 12.80
C LEU A 176 11.78 19.66 11.58
N LEU A 177 11.51 18.88 10.52
CA LEU A 177 12.31 18.86 9.29
C LEU A 177 11.89 19.93 8.29
N ALA A 178 10.63 20.38 8.29
CA ALA A 178 10.16 21.43 7.38
C ALA A 178 10.81 22.80 7.65
N GLY A 179 11.16 23.09 8.90
CA GLY A 179 11.81 24.34 9.31
C GLY A 179 13.33 24.30 9.40
N ALA A 180 13.96 23.15 9.15
CA ALA A 180 15.40 23.01 9.24
C ALA A 180 16.08 23.65 8.02
N GLN A 181 17.19 24.37 8.26
CA GLN A 181 18.18 24.63 7.22
C GLN A 181 18.58 23.28 6.59
N ALA A 182 18.80 23.24 5.28
CA ALA A 182 18.99 22.05 4.45
C ALA A 182 20.27 21.24 4.73
N GLU A 183 20.75 21.24 5.97
CA GLU A 183 21.94 20.51 6.39
C GLU A 183 21.64 19.01 6.51
N PRO A 184 22.48 18.14 5.95
CA PRO A 184 22.26 16.68 5.99
C PRO A 184 22.46 16.09 7.40
N PHE A 185 23.16 16.76 8.30
CA PHE A 185 23.37 16.30 9.67
C PHE A 185 22.73 17.26 10.67
N GLN A 186 21.87 16.72 11.52
CA GLN A 186 21.10 17.49 12.49
C GLN A 186 21.86 17.63 13.81
N VAL A 187 21.57 18.71 14.54
CA VAL A 187 22.33 19.14 15.74
C VAL A 187 21.57 18.96 17.05
N ASP A 188 20.42 18.29 17.02
CA ASP A 188 19.63 17.92 18.20
C ASP A 188 18.95 16.56 18.02
N THR A 189 18.65 15.91 19.15
CA THR A 189 18.16 14.52 19.16
C THR A 189 16.85 14.32 18.38
N PRO A 190 15.77 15.12 18.56
CA PRO A 190 14.55 14.94 17.78
C PRO A 190 14.76 15.09 16.27
N ARG A 191 15.52 16.09 15.82
CA ARG A 191 15.83 16.25 14.39
C ARG A 191 16.70 15.13 13.87
N SER A 192 17.75 14.72 14.60
CA SER A 192 18.65 13.62 14.22
C SER A 192 17.91 12.29 14.09
N LEU A 193 17.00 12.00 15.01
CA LEU A 193 16.16 10.80 14.95
C LEU A 193 15.20 10.84 13.75
N SER A 194 14.55 11.98 13.53
CA SER A 194 13.61 12.18 12.41
C SER A 194 14.31 12.06 11.06
N ALA A 195 15.41 12.79 10.87
CA ALA A 195 16.20 12.81 9.64
C ALA A 195 16.88 11.47 9.38
N GLY A 196 17.49 10.85 10.39
CA GLY A 196 18.14 9.54 10.23
C GLY A 196 17.16 8.46 9.77
N CYS A 197 15.96 8.41 10.35
CA CYS A 197 14.93 7.48 9.91
C CYS A 197 14.41 7.82 8.50
N LEU A 198 14.27 9.11 8.16
CA LEU A 198 13.81 9.54 6.83
C LEU A 198 14.84 9.20 5.74
N TYR A 199 16.12 9.50 5.99
CA TYR A 199 17.23 9.18 5.08
C TYR A 199 17.46 7.68 4.94
N ALA A 200 17.17 6.88 5.96
CA ALA A 200 17.17 5.42 5.83
C ALA A 200 16.14 4.95 4.78
N GLN A 201 14.96 5.57 4.73
CA GLN A 201 13.94 5.27 3.71
C GLN A 201 14.41 5.68 2.31
N ALA A 202 14.86 6.94 2.17
CA ALA A 202 15.34 7.46 0.89
C ALA A 202 16.54 6.66 0.37
N GLY A 203 17.53 6.39 1.23
CA GLY A 203 18.72 5.62 0.88
C GLY A 203 18.41 4.17 0.46
N LEU A 204 17.44 3.52 1.11
CA LEU A 204 16.96 2.20 0.70
C LEU A 204 16.38 2.23 -0.73
N ILE A 205 15.54 3.21 -1.02
CA ILE A 205 14.90 3.38 -2.34
C ILE A 205 15.95 3.68 -3.40
N GLU A 206 16.82 4.65 -3.15
CA GLU A 206 17.82 5.06 -4.14
C GLU A 206 18.84 3.95 -4.41
N ARG A 207 19.21 3.18 -3.39
CA ARG A 207 20.05 2.00 -3.57
C ARG A 207 19.34 0.95 -4.43
N ALA A 208 18.10 0.58 -4.07
CA ALA A 208 17.33 -0.41 -4.82
C ALA A 208 17.09 0.02 -6.27
N TRP A 209 16.77 1.30 -6.49
CA TRP A 209 16.56 1.84 -7.84
C TRP A 209 17.84 1.75 -8.68
N ARG A 210 19.00 2.13 -8.12
CA ARG A 210 20.30 2.02 -8.80
C ARG A 210 20.65 0.56 -9.14
N ASP A 211 20.45 -0.35 -8.20
CA ASP A 211 20.71 -1.78 -8.40
C ASP A 211 19.79 -2.36 -9.51
N LEU A 212 18.52 -1.94 -9.58
CA LEU A 212 17.60 -2.35 -10.65
C LEU A 212 17.95 -1.75 -12.00
N ALA A 213 18.27 -0.45 -12.05
CA ALA A 213 18.66 0.23 -13.28
C ALA A 213 19.91 -0.40 -13.89
N ASP A 214 20.90 -0.74 -13.06
CA ASP A 214 22.11 -1.45 -13.49
C ASP A 214 21.82 -2.91 -13.88
N ALA A 215 21.03 -3.65 -13.10
CA ALA A 215 20.73 -5.04 -13.41
C ALA A 215 19.89 -5.22 -14.69
N TRP A 216 18.96 -4.30 -14.97
CA TRP A 216 18.04 -4.40 -16.11
C TRP A 216 18.48 -3.61 -17.34
N GLN A 217 19.46 -2.71 -17.20
CA GLN A 217 19.99 -1.88 -18.28
C GLN A 217 18.87 -1.16 -19.06
N ALA A 218 17.85 -0.72 -18.34
CA ALA A 218 16.65 -0.10 -18.89
C ALA A 218 16.06 0.92 -17.88
N PRO A 219 15.29 1.93 -18.36
CA PRO A 219 14.64 2.89 -17.47
C PRO A 219 13.70 2.20 -16.47
N VAL A 220 13.79 2.57 -15.20
CA VAL A 220 12.92 2.09 -14.11
C VAL A 220 12.13 3.26 -13.55
N ARG A 221 10.80 3.21 -13.62
CA ARG A 221 9.93 4.21 -12.98
C ARG A 221 9.86 3.93 -11.48
N LEU A 222 10.16 4.96 -10.68
CA LEU A 222 9.88 4.95 -9.25
C LEU A 222 8.45 5.42 -8.99
N VAL A 223 7.63 4.56 -8.39
CA VAL A 223 6.25 4.86 -8.00
C VAL A 223 6.15 4.89 -6.49
N LEU A 224 5.68 6.00 -5.92
CA LEU A 224 5.50 6.19 -4.48
C LEU A 224 4.01 6.09 -4.11
N ALA A 225 3.71 5.36 -3.04
CA ALA A 225 2.36 5.20 -2.48
C ALA A 225 2.41 5.20 -0.95
N GLY A 226 1.30 5.51 -0.27
CA GLY A 226 1.22 5.41 1.20
C GLY A 226 1.57 6.70 1.97
N GLY A 227 1.37 6.67 3.28
CA GLY A 227 1.17 7.86 4.11
C GLY A 227 2.41 8.74 4.34
N ALA A 228 3.61 8.16 4.35
CA ALA A 228 4.86 8.92 4.55
C ALA A 228 5.54 9.34 3.24
N ALA A 229 4.86 9.21 2.11
CA ALA A 229 5.52 9.42 0.82
C ALA A 229 5.90 10.87 0.57
N ASP A 230 5.11 11.84 1.02
CA ASP A 230 5.43 13.26 0.80
C ASP A 230 6.69 13.64 1.59
N ASP A 231 6.86 13.11 2.80
CA ASP A 231 8.06 13.30 3.61
C ASP A 231 9.27 12.63 2.94
N VAL A 232 9.13 11.36 2.53
CA VAL A 232 10.22 10.62 1.89
C VAL A 232 10.59 11.25 0.54
N ALA A 233 9.61 11.71 -0.24
CA ALA A 233 9.81 12.37 -1.53
C ALA A 233 10.70 13.61 -1.41
N ARG A 234 10.61 14.37 -0.32
CA ARG A 234 11.49 15.53 -0.06
C ARG A 234 12.94 15.14 0.15
N ALA A 235 13.21 13.90 0.58
CA ALA A 235 14.55 13.38 0.79
C ALA A 235 15.10 12.58 -0.41
N LEU A 236 14.28 12.33 -1.43
CA LEU A 236 14.70 11.61 -2.64
C LEU A 236 15.31 12.55 -3.66
N THR A 237 16.37 12.11 -4.32
CA THR A 237 16.97 12.78 -5.49
C THR A 237 16.43 12.26 -6.84
N LEU A 238 15.68 11.16 -6.81
CA LEU A 238 15.18 10.48 -8.01
C LEU A 238 13.85 11.07 -8.51
N PRO A 239 13.65 11.13 -9.85
CA PRO A 239 12.34 11.40 -10.42
C PRO A 239 11.37 10.29 -10.03
N HIS A 240 10.16 10.66 -9.61
CA HIS A 240 9.18 9.72 -9.10
C HIS A 240 7.75 10.12 -9.47
N THR A 241 6.84 9.15 -9.40
CA THR A 241 5.39 9.35 -9.63
C THR A 241 4.62 8.95 -8.37
N ARG A 242 3.61 9.73 -7.99
CA ARG A 242 2.72 9.42 -6.88
C ARG A 242 1.49 8.64 -7.37
N HIS A 243 1.17 7.50 -6.74
CA HIS A 243 -0.06 6.75 -7.03
C HIS A 243 -0.59 6.01 -5.78
N ASP A 244 -1.52 6.61 -5.03
CA ASP A 244 -1.98 6.04 -3.74
C ASP A 244 -2.99 4.90 -3.84
N ALA A 245 -3.70 4.80 -4.96
CA ALA A 245 -4.82 3.87 -5.12
C ALA A 245 -4.41 2.49 -5.65
N LEU A 246 -3.10 2.16 -5.74
CA LEU A 246 -2.62 0.95 -6.43
C LEU A 246 -3.30 -0.33 -5.93
N ILE A 247 -3.40 -0.50 -4.61
CA ILE A 247 -3.99 -1.71 -4.01
C ILE A 247 -5.48 -1.81 -4.35
N LEU A 248 -6.23 -0.71 -4.19
CA LEU A 248 -7.66 -0.68 -4.51
C LEU A 248 -7.89 -0.88 -6.02
N SER A 249 -7.14 -0.21 -6.88
CA SER A 249 -7.19 -0.45 -8.34
C SER A 249 -6.89 -1.90 -8.70
N GLY A 250 -5.92 -2.53 -8.02
CA GLY A 250 -5.62 -3.95 -8.16
C GLY A 250 -6.77 -4.87 -7.76
N LEU A 251 -7.44 -4.58 -6.64
CA LEU A 251 -8.64 -5.32 -6.23
C LEU A 251 -9.78 -5.18 -7.25
N ALA A 252 -9.94 -4.00 -7.86
CA ALA A 252 -10.94 -3.77 -8.91
C ALA A 252 -10.67 -4.64 -10.15
N LEU A 253 -9.39 -4.83 -10.51
CA LEU A 253 -8.97 -5.69 -11.62
C LEU A 253 -9.21 -7.17 -11.31
N ILE A 254 -8.85 -7.61 -10.11
CA ILE A 254 -9.09 -8.99 -9.65
C ILE A 254 -10.58 -9.32 -9.66
N ALA A 255 -11.42 -8.39 -9.20
CA ALA A 255 -12.87 -8.54 -9.21
C ALA A 255 -13.42 -8.71 -10.62
N ALA A 256 -12.95 -7.90 -11.57
CA ALA A 256 -13.37 -7.93 -12.96
C ALA A 256 -12.95 -9.24 -13.66
N GLU A 257 -11.71 -9.71 -13.44
CA GLU A 257 -11.21 -10.97 -13.98
C GLU A 257 -12.04 -12.18 -13.50
N ALA A 258 -12.37 -12.22 -12.20
CA ALA A 258 -13.19 -13.29 -11.63
C ALA A 258 -14.63 -13.29 -12.20
N ALA A 259 -15.21 -12.11 -12.42
CA ALA A 259 -16.52 -11.99 -13.05
C ALA A 259 -16.51 -12.50 -14.50
N ALA A 260 -15.45 -12.18 -15.26
CA ALA A 260 -15.29 -12.67 -16.63
C ALA A 260 -15.10 -14.19 -16.70
N ALA A 261 -14.30 -14.76 -15.79
CA ALA A 261 -14.09 -16.21 -15.71
C ALA A 261 -15.39 -16.97 -15.38
N THR A 262 -16.23 -16.42 -14.51
CA THR A 262 -17.53 -17.01 -14.17
C THR A 262 -18.49 -16.97 -15.36
N ALA A 263 -18.51 -15.85 -16.11
CA ALA A 263 -19.36 -15.70 -17.29
C ALA A 263 -18.94 -16.62 -18.45
N ALA A 264 -17.65 -16.94 -18.59
CA ALA A 264 -17.15 -17.87 -19.61
C ALA A 264 -17.45 -19.35 -19.31
N GLN A 265 -17.83 -19.67 -18.07
CA GLN A 265 -18.16 -21.04 -17.63
C GLN A 265 -19.67 -21.32 -17.60
N ALA A 266 -20.51 -20.29 -17.74
CA ALA A 266 -21.98 -20.39 -17.77
C ALA A 266 -22.51 -20.54 -19.20
#